data_AF-A0A4R8Q884-F1
#
_entry.id   AF-A0A4R8Q884-F1
#
_cell.length_a   1.000
_cell.length_b   1.000
_cell.length_c   1.000
_cell.angle_alpha   90.00
_cell.angle_beta   90.00
_cell.angle_gamma   90.00
#
_symmetry.space_group_name_H-M   'P 1'
#
loop_
_entity.id
_entity.type
_entity.pdbx_description
1 polymer ?
#
loop_
_entity_poly.entity_id
_entity_poly.type
_entity_poly.pdbx_seq_one_letter_code
_entity_poly.pdbx_strand_id
1 'polypeptide(L)'
;MATNKYTLASRVTLANGKAIPQIQLGLYMMSGKEATKTIPWALGAGYRGFDCAQMYHNEREAGKAIRDYLSSSENTQGLKREDIFYTTKLASNGTSYDSVRRSIKESVNVSGLGYVDLFLLRSPYGGKEARLTSWKAVEDAITDGEVKMGGVSNYGSAHIEELMASRPRVAPVINQIEVHPFNTQVGIRETCAEHNIAIEAYAPLARGMRMKHPKILALAKKHGCSPAQLFVRWSLQHEMITLPKSVRKDRLVENASVADFEISKEDLVAMDDLDENLVTDCIPHGIHLLESIAEGKGWTVGATEDSSVFTNGSLSEYTTLVFLSTTGNFLNSSESAALEEFLLNGGTWLGIHAAGDFGDELPAWYNKLVGGQFRSHPCVNDTVCSDEQLSRYPPGGNIRPDIVTIQDADHPSTAGLPTSQNRTDEWYAYKSNVAHDVHYTVLATLEETYIDEITPAEPEHMDPHPISWYSLYEGISRAFYTGMGHTNESYAEEYFIRHITGGLEWVTGA
;
A
#
# COMPACT_ATOMS: atom_id res chain seq x y z
N MET A 1 0.39 28.40 -27.08
CA MET A 1 -0.07 27.76 -25.83
C MET A 1 1.10 27.78 -24.88
N ALA A 2 0.92 28.23 -23.63
CA ALA A 2 2.03 28.39 -22.70
C ALA A 2 2.70 27.03 -22.47
N THR A 3 4.00 26.96 -22.76
CA THR A 3 4.86 25.82 -22.43
C THR A 3 4.91 25.69 -20.92
N ASN A 4 4.03 24.87 -20.32
CA ASN A 4 4.11 24.56 -18.89
C ASN A 4 5.43 23.81 -18.66
N LYS A 5 6.47 24.55 -18.29
CA LYS A 5 7.70 23.94 -17.79
C LYS A 5 7.37 23.37 -16.42
N TYR A 6 7.41 22.05 -16.29
CA TYR A 6 7.35 21.39 -14.99
C TYR A 6 8.62 21.75 -14.21
N THR A 7 8.51 22.76 -13.35
CA THR A 7 9.56 23.17 -12.43
C THR A 7 9.16 22.78 -11.02
N LEU A 8 10.13 22.74 -10.11
CA LEU A 8 9.91 22.45 -8.69
C LEU A 8 9.00 23.44 -7.96
N ALA A 9 8.79 24.63 -8.55
CA ALA A 9 7.89 25.65 -8.04
C ALA A 9 6.57 25.73 -8.84
N SER A 10 6.42 24.96 -9.92
CA SER A 10 5.20 24.94 -10.72
C SER A 10 4.04 24.41 -9.88
N ARG A 11 2.91 25.12 -9.92
CA ARG A 11 1.70 24.79 -9.17
C ARG A 11 0.54 24.51 -10.11
N VAL A 12 -0.35 23.62 -9.71
CA VAL A 12 -1.64 23.36 -10.35
C VAL A 12 -2.77 23.88 -9.47
N THR A 13 -3.83 24.38 -10.09
CA THR A 13 -5.03 24.87 -9.39
C THR A 13 -6.00 23.73 -9.16
N LEU A 14 -6.46 23.57 -7.92
CA LEU A 14 -7.43 22.56 -7.50
C LEU A 14 -8.87 23.10 -7.60
N ALA A 15 -9.86 22.22 -7.46
CA ALA A 15 -11.28 22.55 -7.60
C ALA A 15 -11.78 23.66 -6.65
N ASN A 16 -11.11 23.87 -5.51
CA ASN A 16 -11.42 24.96 -4.58
C ASN A 16 -10.72 26.30 -4.91
N GLY A 17 -10.06 26.40 -6.07
CA GLY A 17 -9.34 27.59 -6.53
C GLY A 17 -7.97 27.82 -5.88
N LYS A 18 -7.56 26.99 -4.92
CA LYS A 18 -6.22 27.04 -4.32
C LYS A 18 -5.21 26.28 -5.17
N ALA A 19 -3.93 26.52 -4.96
CA ALA A 19 -2.87 25.95 -5.79
C ALA A 19 -1.88 25.10 -4.99
N ILE A 20 -1.48 23.96 -5.54
CA ILE A 20 -0.56 22.98 -4.95
C ILE A 20 0.67 22.79 -5.86
N PRO A 21 1.90 22.68 -5.31
CA PRO A 21 3.06 22.34 -6.14
C PRO A 21 2.90 20.97 -6.78
N GLN A 22 3.17 20.87 -8.08
CA GLN A 22 2.91 19.64 -8.84
C GLN A 22 3.95 18.55 -8.58
N ILE A 23 5.18 18.96 -8.23
CA ILE A 23 6.25 18.06 -7.76
C ILE A 23 6.53 18.41 -6.31
N GLN A 24 6.42 17.43 -5.42
CA GLN A 24 6.68 17.62 -3.99
C GLN A 24 7.61 16.54 -3.46
N LEU A 25 8.25 16.82 -2.32
CA LEU A 25 9.10 15.84 -1.66
C LEU A 25 8.29 15.04 -0.64
N GLY A 26 8.11 13.74 -0.90
CA GLY A 26 7.58 12.80 0.10
C GLY A 26 8.60 12.54 1.22
N LEU A 27 8.16 12.62 2.47
CA LEU A 27 8.99 12.45 3.68
C LEU A 27 8.85 11.08 4.34
N TYR A 28 8.10 10.16 3.72
CA TYR A 28 7.93 8.79 4.21
C TYR A 28 9.27 8.05 4.32
N MET A 29 9.44 7.29 5.41
CA MET A 29 10.67 6.59 5.78
C MET A 29 11.93 7.49 5.76
N MET A 30 11.77 8.76 6.14
CA MET A 30 12.91 9.61 6.51
C MET A 30 12.99 9.66 8.03
N SER A 31 14.14 9.30 8.58
CA SER A 31 14.46 9.62 9.97
C SER A 31 14.42 11.14 10.19
N GLY A 32 14.23 11.58 11.43
CA GLY A 32 14.28 13.01 11.76
C GLY A 32 15.58 13.70 11.32
N LYS A 33 16.72 12.98 11.38
CA LYS A 33 18.02 13.47 10.89
C LYS A 33 18.03 13.64 9.37
N GLU A 34 17.47 12.68 8.63
CA GLU A 34 17.36 12.79 7.17
C GLU A 34 16.42 13.92 6.76
N ALA A 35 15.26 14.07 7.41
CA ALA A 35 14.33 15.16 7.15
C ALA A 35 15.01 16.54 7.36
N THR A 36 15.71 16.70 8.50
CA THR A 36 16.45 17.92 8.85
C THR A 36 17.49 18.31 7.81
N LYS A 37 18.14 17.32 7.18
CA LYS A 37 19.17 17.54 6.16
C LYS A 37 18.59 17.74 4.76
N THR A 38 17.56 16.98 4.41
CA THR A 38 17.02 16.88 3.04
C THR A 38 16.14 18.08 2.69
N ILE A 39 15.36 18.59 3.64
CA ILE A 39 14.45 19.71 3.41
C ILE A 39 15.19 20.99 2.98
N PRO A 40 16.27 21.45 3.67
CA PRO A 40 17.06 22.59 3.21
C PRO A 40 17.62 22.41 1.80
N TRP A 41 18.08 21.20 1.46
CA TRP A 41 18.55 20.88 0.11
C TRP A 41 17.45 20.98 -0.94
N ALA A 42 16.26 20.47 -0.63
CA ALA A 42 15.11 20.54 -1.52
C ALA A 42 14.65 22.01 -1.71
N LEU A 43 14.55 22.79 -0.62
CA LEU A 43 14.22 24.22 -0.68
C LEU A 43 15.21 25.00 -1.54
N GLY A 44 16.52 24.78 -1.33
CA GLY A 44 17.58 25.39 -2.12
C GLY A 44 17.60 24.95 -3.59
N ALA A 45 17.13 23.73 -3.90
CA ALA A 45 16.95 23.25 -5.27
C ALA A 45 15.69 23.84 -5.96
N GLY A 46 14.74 24.36 -5.19
CA GLY A 46 13.52 24.99 -5.70
C GLY A 46 12.21 24.30 -5.31
N TYR A 47 12.24 23.20 -4.54
CA TYR A 47 11.01 22.56 -4.05
C TYR A 47 10.18 23.55 -3.22
N ARG A 48 8.86 23.45 -3.37
CA ARG A 48 7.90 24.19 -2.54
C ARG A 48 6.92 23.30 -1.80
N GLY A 49 6.82 22.00 -2.13
CA GLY A 49 5.92 21.06 -1.46
C GLY A 49 6.65 20.01 -0.65
N PHE A 50 6.15 19.73 0.55
CA PHE A 50 6.64 18.69 1.46
C PHE A 50 5.46 17.87 1.99
N ASP A 51 5.47 16.57 1.70
CA ASP A 51 4.42 15.65 2.10
C ASP A 51 4.85 14.80 3.31
N CYS A 52 4.16 14.98 4.42
CA CYS A 52 4.42 14.35 5.71
C CYS A 52 3.19 13.55 6.19
N ALA A 53 3.25 12.92 7.36
CA ALA A 53 2.11 12.31 8.04
C ALA A 53 2.42 12.11 9.52
N GLN A 54 1.38 12.00 10.37
CA GLN A 54 1.54 11.65 11.79
C GLN A 54 2.30 10.32 11.97
N MET A 55 1.96 9.31 11.16
CA MET A 55 2.58 7.98 11.15
C MET A 55 4.07 7.99 10.76
N TYR A 56 4.58 9.08 10.20
CA TYR A 56 6.00 9.14 9.82
C TYR A 56 6.88 9.56 11.01
N HIS A 57 6.28 10.03 12.11
CA HIS A 57 6.94 10.43 13.33
C HIS A 57 8.08 11.45 13.13
N ASN A 58 7.96 12.29 12.09
CA ASN A 58 8.98 13.28 11.71
C ASN A 58 8.40 14.68 11.42
N GLU A 59 7.12 14.94 11.77
CA GLU A 59 6.46 16.25 11.57
C GLU A 59 7.20 17.40 12.27
N ARG A 60 7.71 17.13 13.48
CA ARG A 60 8.44 18.11 14.28
C ARG A 60 9.72 18.54 13.58
N GLU A 61 10.49 17.56 13.13
CA GLU A 61 11.77 17.76 12.45
C GLU A 61 11.56 18.41 11.09
N ALA A 62 10.54 17.98 10.35
CA ALA A 62 10.20 18.57 9.06
C ALA A 62 9.85 20.05 9.20
N GLY A 63 8.93 20.38 10.11
CA GLY A 63 8.53 21.76 10.34
C GLY A 63 9.65 22.63 10.91
N LYS A 64 10.50 22.08 11.79
CA LYS A 64 11.71 22.76 12.27
C LYS A 64 12.68 23.08 11.12
N ALA A 65 12.97 22.10 10.26
CA ALA A 65 13.88 22.28 9.14
C ALA A 65 13.40 23.36 8.15
N ILE A 66 12.09 23.41 7.89
CA ILE A 66 11.47 24.47 7.09
C ILE A 66 11.68 25.84 7.75
N ARG A 67 11.32 25.99 9.04
CA ARG A 67 11.49 27.28 9.75
C ARG A 67 12.94 27.73 9.78
N ASP A 68 13.85 26.82 10.11
CA ASP A 68 15.29 27.10 10.18
C ASP A 68 15.78 27.62 8.83
N TYR A 69 15.45 26.92 7.73
CA TYR A 69 15.82 27.37 6.38
C TYR A 69 15.27 28.76 6.07
N LEU A 70 13.97 29.00 6.31
CA LEU A 70 13.32 30.28 6.03
C LEU A 70 13.98 31.45 6.78
N SER A 71 14.52 31.21 7.98
CA SER A 71 15.23 32.20 8.79
C SER A 71 16.75 32.30 8.50
N SER A 72 17.29 31.37 7.72
CA SER A 72 18.73 31.25 7.50
C SER A 72 19.22 32.15 6.36
N SER A 73 20.54 32.38 6.32
CA SER A 73 21.19 33.08 5.20
C SER A 73 21.16 32.29 3.88
N GLU A 74 20.82 31.00 3.90
CA GLU A 74 20.68 30.17 2.68
C GLU A 74 19.37 30.48 1.93
N ASN A 75 18.39 31.13 2.57
CA ASN A 75 17.16 31.62 1.96
C ASN A 75 17.40 32.86 1.11
N THR A 76 18.23 32.73 0.08
CA THR A 76 18.61 33.80 -0.85
C THR A 76 17.43 34.32 -1.69
N GLN A 77 16.35 33.56 -1.78
CA GLN A 77 15.13 33.92 -2.52
C GLN A 77 14.10 34.68 -1.67
N GLY A 78 14.37 34.86 -0.37
CA GLY A 78 13.46 35.57 0.54
C GLY A 78 12.12 34.86 0.75
N LEU A 79 12.11 33.52 0.68
CA LEU A 79 10.92 32.70 0.87
C LEU A 79 10.32 32.91 2.25
N LYS A 80 9.00 32.83 2.32
CA LYS A 80 8.19 32.92 3.53
C LYS A 80 7.38 31.65 3.73
N ARG A 81 6.69 31.55 4.86
CA ARG A 81 5.85 30.37 5.17
C ARG A 81 4.78 30.15 4.10
N GLU A 82 4.17 31.22 3.58
CA GLU A 82 3.17 31.17 2.51
C GLU A 82 3.69 30.70 1.15
N ASP A 83 5.02 30.69 0.94
CA ASP A 83 5.62 30.14 -0.28
C ASP A 83 5.76 28.61 -0.22
N ILE A 84 5.73 28.05 1.00
CA ILE A 84 5.89 26.62 1.25
C ILE A 84 4.53 25.96 1.38
N PHE A 85 4.40 24.77 0.79
CA PHE A 85 3.23 23.92 0.88
C PHE A 85 3.59 22.71 1.76
N TYR A 86 2.89 22.54 2.86
CA TYR A 86 3.11 21.44 3.79
C TYR A 86 1.84 20.60 3.93
N THR A 87 1.97 19.31 3.62
CA THR A 87 0.92 18.30 3.78
C THR A 87 1.20 17.46 5.02
N THR A 88 0.17 17.15 5.79
CA THR A 88 0.22 16.06 6.78
C THR A 88 -1.08 15.26 6.79
N LYS A 89 -1.11 14.15 7.53
CA LYS A 89 -2.18 13.17 7.46
C LYS A 89 -2.52 12.62 8.83
N LEU A 90 -3.82 12.41 9.07
CA LEU A 90 -4.32 11.73 10.26
C LEU A 90 -3.82 10.28 10.30
N ALA A 91 -3.23 9.84 11.40
CA ALA A 91 -2.72 8.46 11.54
C ALA A 91 -3.84 7.42 11.37
N SER A 92 -4.96 7.64 12.06
CA SER A 92 -6.12 6.76 12.06
C SER A 92 -7.41 7.57 12.16
N ASN A 93 -8.44 7.18 11.41
CA ASN A 93 -9.78 7.74 11.60
C ASN A 93 -10.33 7.36 12.97
N GLY A 94 -11.32 8.10 13.47
CA GLY A 94 -11.90 7.85 14.78
C GLY A 94 -13.38 8.21 14.86
N THR A 95 -14.12 7.46 15.67
CA THR A 95 -15.54 7.71 15.97
C THR A 95 -15.73 8.83 17.00
N SER A 96 -14.66 9.22 17.74
CA SER A 96 -14.68 10.37 18.64
C SER A 96 -14.21 11.63 17.92
N TYR A 97 -15.16 12.51 17.59
CA TYR A 97 -14.91 13.81 16.96
C TYR A 97 -13.85 14.64 17.72
N ASP A 98 -13.98 14.75 19.04
CA ASP A 98 -13.05 15.54 19.87
C ASP A 98 -11.63 14.98 19.85
N SER A 99 -11.50 13.64 19.80
CA SER A 99 -10.20 12.99 19.65
C SER A 99 -9.56 13.34 18.30
N VAL A 100 -10.34 13.27 17.21
CA VAL A 100 -9.83 13.60 15.88
C VAL A 100 -9.45 15.09 15.78
N ARG A 101 -10.29 16.01 16.27
CA ARG A 101 -9.94 17.45 16.30
C ARG A 101 -8.69 17.73 17.11
N ARG A 102 -8.51 17.06 18.25
CA ARG A 102 -7.29 17.16 19.06
C ARG A 102 -6.06 16.67 18.28
N SER A 103 -6.18 15.55 17.58
CA SER A 103 -5.10 15.00 16.76
C SER A 103 -4.70 15.94 15.61
N ILE A 104 -5.67 16.54 14.91
CA ILE A 104 -5.41 17.55 13.86
C ILE A 104 -4.64 18.75 14.45
N LYS A 105 -5.11 19.29 15.59
CA LYS A 105 -4.45 20.40 16.29
C LYS A 105 -3.02 20.05 16.71
N GLU A 106 -2.80 18.82 17.17
CA GLU A 106 -1.47 18.35 17.55
C GLU A 106 -0.51 18.40 16.36
N SER A 107 -0.90 17.92 15.17
CA SER A 107 -0.06 18.04 13.97
C SER A 107 0.27 19.49 13.59
N VAL A 108 -0.71 20.39 13.68
CA VAL A 108 -0.48 21.83 13.44
C VAL A 108 0.54 22.41 14.43
N ASN A 109 0.40 22.06 15.71
CA ASN A 109 1.30 22.52 16.78
C ASN A 109 2.71 21.90 16.66
N VAL A 110 2.79 20.59 16.46
CA VAL A 110 4.05 19.82 16.38
C VAL A 110 4.86 20.22 15.16
N SER A 111 4.20 20.40 14.00
CA SER A 111 4.87 20.95 12.83
C SER A 111 5.40 22.35 13.14
N GLY A 112 4.71 23.15 13.95
CA GLY A 112 5.11 24.51 14.35
C GLY A 112 5.12 25.50 13.19
N LEU A 113 4.40 25.20 12.11
CA LEU A 113 4.34 26.00 10.90
C LEU A 113 3.20 27.04 10.91
N GLY A 114 2.43 27.10 12.00
CA GLY A 114 1.29 28.01 12.20
C GLY A 114 -0.01 27.52 11.54
N TYR A 115 0.09 26.84 10.40
CA TYR A 115 -1.03 26.16 9.72
C TYR A 115 -0.49 25.03 8.85
N VAL A 116 -1.39 24.16 8.39
CA VAL A 116 -1.13 23.11 7.40
C VAL A 116 -1.84 23.47 6.08
N ASP A 117 -1.16 23.28 4.94
CA ASP A 117 -1.74 23.62 3.64
C ASP A 117 -2.77 22.58 3.20
N LEU A 118 -2.44 21.30 3.36
CA LEU A 118 -3.30 20.16 3.04
C LEU A 118 -3.29 19.15 4.19
N PHE A 119 -4.46 18.80 4.71
CA PHE A 119 -4.61 17.75 5.70
C PHE A 119 -5.40 16.59 5.12
N LEU A 120 -4.83 15.39 5.16
CA LEU A 120 -5.43 14.19 4.57
C LEU A 120 -5.95 13.22 5.65
N LEU A 121 -7.05 12.54 5.37
CA LEU A 121 -7.33 11.25 6.01
C LEU A 121 -6.42 10.20 5.35
N ARG A 122 -5.46 9.64 6.11
CA ARG A 122 -4.40 8.78 5.54
C ARG A 122 -4.92 7.50 4.87
N SER A 123 -5.98 6.91 5.41
CA SER A 123 -6.56 5.67 4.91
C SER A 123 -8.08 5.64 5.14
N PRO A 124 -8.84 4.78 4.43
CA PRO A 124 -10.28 4.66 4.60
C PRO A 124 -10.69 3.79 5.81
N TYR A 125 -9.76 3.45 6.70
CA TYR A 125 -10.00 2.46 7.76
C TYR A 125 -10.86 2.98 8.92
N GLY A 126 -11.38 2.05 9.73
CA GLY A 126 -12.25 2.36 10.87
C GLY A 126 -13.75 2.41 10.53
N GLY A 127 -14.12 2.11 9.28
CA GLY A 127 -15.51 2.08 8.82
C GLY A 127 -16.11 3.46 8.56
N LYS A 128 -17.34 3.46 8.02
CA LYS A 128 -18.06 4.67 7.57
C LYS A 128 -18.20 5.73 8.65
N GLU A 129 -18.57 5.34 9.87
CA GLU A 129 -18.76 6.28 10.98
C GLU A 129 -17.46 7.02 11.31
N ALA A 130 -16.33 6.31 11.41
CA ALA A 130 -15.04 6.91 11.68
C ALA A 130 -14.60 7.84 10.53
N ARG A 131 -14.75 7.41 9.27
CA ARG A 131 -14.42 8.23 8.09
C ARG A 131 -15.19 9.55 8.08
N LEU A 132 -16.52 9.49 8.24
CA LEU A 132 -17.37 10.69 8.19
C LEU A 132 -17.15 11.59 9.42
N THR A 133 -16.92 11.02 10.60
CA THR A 133 -16.58 11.77 11.81
C THR A 133 -15.24 12.49 11.65
N SER A 134 -14.23 11.80 11.12
CA SER A 134 -12.93 12.38 10.85
C SER A 134 -12.99 13.43 9.76
N TRP A 135 -13.77 13.23 8.70
CA TRP A 135 -13.96 14.23 7.66
C TRP A 135 -14.59 15.51 8.20
N LYS A 136 -15.65 15.39 9.01
CA LYS A 136 -16.27 16.54 9.69
C LYS A 136 -15.25 17.34 10.52
N ALA A 137 -14.33 16.64 11.19
CA ALA A 137 -13.26 17.29 11.95
C ALA A 137 -12.25 18.04 11.05
N VAL A 138 -11.96 17.53 9.85
CA VAL A 138 -11.14 18.22 8.84
C VAL A 138 -11.87 19.47 8.32
N GLU A 139 -13.16 19.38 8.02
CA GLU A 139 -13.96 20.54 7.58
C GLU A 139 -13.96 21.68 8.61
N ASP A 140 -14.11 21.35 9.89
CA ASP A 140 -14.09 22.33 10.97
C ASP A 140 -12.67 22.90 11.16
N ALA A 141 -11.61 22.09 11.01
CA ALA A 141 -10.22 22.59 11.00
C ALA A 141 -9.94 23.57 9.85
N ILE A 142 -10.58 23.36 8.70
CA ILE A 142 -10.51 24.29 7.55
C ILE A 142 -11.24 25.60 7.88
N THR A 143 -12.43 25.50 8.46
CA THR A 143 -13.25 26.65 8.86
C THR A 143 -12.51 27.51 9.92
N ASP A 144 -11.83 26.85 10.86
CA ASP A 144 -11.04 27.48 11.93
C ASP A 144 -9.70 28.07 11.40
N GLY A 145 -9.34 27.81 10.14
CA GLY A 145 -8.14 28.35 9.49
C GLY A 145 -6.82 27.64 9.82
N GLU A 146 -6.88 26.59 10.64
CA GLU A 146 -5.76 25.72 11.05
C GLU A 146 -5.22 24.92 9.86
N VAL A 147 -6.13 24.49 8.99
CA VAL A 147 -5.88 23.76 7.75
C VAL A 147 -6.39 24.60 6.58
N LYS A 148 -5.68 24.64 5.44
CA LYS A 148 -6.16 25.39 4.25
C LYS A 148 -7.03 24.54 3.33
N MET A 149 -6.76 23.24 3.25
CA MET A 149 -7.45 22.28 2.37
C MET A 149 -7.54 20.90 3.01
N GLY A 150 -8.60 20.18 2.67
CA GLY A 150 -8.80 18.78 3.07
C GLY A 150 -8.74 17.85 1.87
N GLY A 151 -8.25 16.65 2.09
CA GLY A 151 -8.32 15.56 1.11
C GLY A 151 -8.28 14.20 1.79
N VAL A 152 -8.20 13.16 0.97
CA VAL A 152 -8.13 11.77 1.43
C VAL A 152 -6.91 11.08 0.81
N SER A 153 -6.55 9.92 1.35
CA SER A 153 -5.49 9.08 0.82
C SER A 153 -5.89 7.62 0.93
N ASN A 154 -5.49 6.81 -0.06
CA ASN A 154 -5.86 5.40 -0.18
C ASN A 154 -7.37 5.15 -0.31
N TYR A 155 -8.15 6.13 -0.76
CA TYR A 155 -9.58 5.94 -0.97
C TYR A 155 -9.82 5.33 -2.36
N GLY A 156 -10.27 4.08 -2.40
CA GLY A 156 -10.87 3.49 -3.60
C GLY A 156 -12.21 4.15 -4.00
N SER A 157 -12.72 3.82 -5.18
CA SER A 157 -13.93 4.45 -5.76
C SER A 157 -15.15 4.44 -4.84
N ALA A 158 -15.43 3.31 -4.18
CA ALA A 158 -16.57 3.21 -3.24
C ALA A 158 -16.44 4.16 -2.03
N HIS A 159 -15.22 4.42 -1.56
CA HIS A 159 -14.98 5.36 -0.47
C HIS A 159 -15.17 6.82 -0.91
N ILE A 160 -14.77 7.15 -2.14
CA ILE A 160 -15.02 8.46 -2.75
C ILE A 160 -16.53 8.68 -2.90
N GLU A 161 -17.25 7.72 -3.49
CA GLU A 161 -18.71 7.79 -3.64
C GLU A 161 -19.42 7.92 -2.29
N GLU A 162 -19.00 7.18 -1.27
CA GLU A 162 -19.56 7.30 0.08
C GLU A 162 -19.37 8.71 0.64
N LEU A 163 -18.15 9.25 0.55
CA LEU A 163 -17.85 10.57 1.07
C LEU A 163 -18.66 11.64 0.32
N MET A 164 -18.74 11.57 -1.00
CA MET A 164 -19.49 12.53 -1.81
C MET A 164 -21.01 12.42 -1.60
N ALA A 165 -21.54 11.20 -1.45
CA ALA A 165 -22.93 10.94 -1.10
C ALA A 165 -23.32 11.51 0.29
N SER A 166 -22.36 11.64 1.20
CA SER A 166 -22.57 12.29 2.51
C SER A 166 -22.81 13.81 2.42
N ARG A 167 -22.59 14.42 1.23
CA ARG A 167 -22.69 15.85 0.95
C ARG A 167 -21.84 16.69 1.90
N PRO A 168 -20.51 16.55 1.84
CA PRO A 168 -19.63 17.31 2.71
C PRO A 168 -19.77 18.80 2.44
N ARG A 169 -19.69 19.62 3.49
CA ARG A 169 -19.67 21.09 3.42
C ARG A 169 -18.46 21.58 2.64
N VAL A 170 -17.35 20.86 2.77
CA VAL A 170 -16.13 21.07 1.98
C VAL A 170 -15.80 19.76 1.29
N ALA A 171 -15.83 19.74 -0.05
CA ALA A 171 -15.43 18.56 -0.81
C ALA A 171 -13.91 18.30 -0.65
N PRO A 172 -13.47 17.03 -0.63
CA PRO A 172 -12.05 16.71 -0.73
C PRO A 172 -11.50 17.23 -2.07
N VAL A 173 -10.30 17.80 -2.05
CA VAL A 173 -9.67 18.31 -3.29
C VAL A 173 -8.56 17.41 -3.83
N ILE A 174 -8.14 16.45 -3.02
CA ILE A 174 -7.07 15.50 -3.32
C ILE A 174 -7.50 14.10 -2.89
N ASN A 175 -7.17 13.11 -3.72
CA ASN A 175 -7.02 11.72 -3.30
C ASN A 175 -5.56 11.30 -3.56
N GLN A 176 -4.81 11.08 -2.48
CA GLN A 176 -3.41 10.66 -2.56
C GLN A 176 -3.32 9.13 -2.58
N ILE A 177 -2.93 8.54 -3.71
CA ILE A 177 -2.92 7.09 -3.94
C ILE A 177 -1.59 6.64 -4.57
N GLU A 178 -1.30 5.34 -4.51
CA GLU A 178 -0.16 4.74 -5.20
C GLU A 178 -0.43 4.73 -6.70
N VAL A 179 0.35 5.49 -7.48
CA VAL A 179 0.19 5.52 -8.93
C VAL A 179 1.54 5.64 -9.62
N HIS A 180 1.80 4.72 -10.55
CA HIS A 180 2.99 4.69 -11.38
C HIS A 180 2.72 3.83 -12.63
N PRO A 181 3.63 3.76 -13.62
CA PRO A 181 3.37 3.02 -14.87
C PRO A 181 2.99 1.53 -14.70
N PHE A 182 3.37 0.91 -13.57
CA PHE A 182 3.06 -0.49 -13.25
C PHE A 182 1.83 -0.67 -12.32
N ASN A 183 1.15 0.42 -11.97
CA ASN A 183 -0.05 0.47 -11.13
C ASN A 183 -0.77 1.79 -11.44
N THR A 184 -1.56 1.81 -12.51
CA THR A 184 -2.05 3.07 -13.11
C THR A 184 -3.35 3.56 -12.47
N GLN A 185 -4.06 2.70 -11.74
CA GLN A 185 -5.27 3.00 -10.96
C GLN A 185 -6.37 3.71 -11.76
N VAL A 186 -6.57 3.32 -13.04
CA VAL A 186 -7.50 4.01 -13.96
C VAL A 186 -8.87 4.25 -13.34
N GLY A 187 -9.50 3.21 -12.78
CA GLY A 187 -10.86 3.33 -12.20
C GLY A 187 -10.95 4.32 -11.04
N ILE A 188 -9.95 4.36 -10.15
CA ILE A 188 -9.92 5.33 -9.04
C ILE A 188 -9.69 6.74 -9.58
N ARG A 189 -8.80 6.91 -10.56
CA ARG A 189 -8.52 8.20 -11.19
C ARG A 189 -9.75 8.76 -11.89
N GLU A 190 -10.47 7.93 -12.64
CA GLU A 190 -11.72 8.31 -13.32
C GLU A 190 -12.80 8.71 -12.30
N THR A 191 -13.00 7.91 -11.25
CA THR A 191 -13.96 8.24 -10.18
C THR A 191 -13.61 9.58 -9.52
N CYS A 192 -12.33 9.82 -9.22
CA CYS A 192 -11.90 11.09 -8.65
C CYS A 192 -12.14 12.27 -9.62
N ALA A 193 -11.90 12.07 -10.92
CA ALA A 193 -12.12 13.09 -11.94
C ALA A 193 -13.59 13.50 -12.05
N GLU A 194 -14.54 12.56 -11.94
CA GLU A 194 -15.98 12.83 -11.92
C GLU A 194 -16.39 13.80 -10.79
N HIS A 195 -15.70 13.74 -9.65
CA HIS A 195 -15.93 14.60 -8.49
C HIS A 195 -14.99 15.82 -8.42
N ASN A 196 -14.19 16.08 -9.46
CA ASN A 196 -13.16 17.13 -9.49
C ASN A 196 -12.10 17.00 -8.37
N ILE A 197 -11.76 15.78 -8.00
CA ILE A 197 -10.74 15.45 -7.01
C ILE A 197 -9.44 15.18 -7.77
N ALA A 198 -8.38 15.94 -7.48
CA ALA A 198 -7.09 15.72 -8.13
C ALA A 198 -6.35 14.52 -7.52
N ILE A 199 -5.54 13.86 -8.34
CA ILE A 199 -4.72 12.72 -7.92
C ILE A 199 -3.33 13.21 -7.52
N GLU A 200 -2.89 12.79 -6.34
CA GLU A 200 -1.53 12.95 -5.87
C GLU A 200 -0.87 11.57 -5.76
N ALA A 201 0.04 11.28 -6.68
CA ALA A 201 0.71 10.00 -6.80
C ALA A 201 1.83 9.88 -5.74
N TYR A 202 1.60 9.02 -4.74
CA TYR A 202 2.68 8.55 -3.87
C TYR A 202 3.38 7.34 -4.49
N ALA A 203 4.61 7.05 -4.00
CA ALA A 203 5.51 6.05 -4.57
C ALA A 203 5.64 6.12 -6.11
N PRO A 204 5.71 7.31 -6.73
CA PRO A 204 5.63 7.45 -8.19
C PRO A 204 6.80 6.81 -8.94
N LEU A 205 7.84 6.39 -8.21
CA LEU A 205 9.02 5.68 -8.72
C LEU A 205 8.93 4.16 -8.52
N ALA A 206 7.75 3.60 -8.21
CA ALA A 206 7.53 2.20 -7.85
C ALA A 206 8.53 1.69 -6.79
N ARG A 207 8.88 2.54 -5.81
CA ARG A 207 9.94 2.31 -4.81
C ARG A 207 11.31 1.88 -5.39
N GLY A 208 11.59 2.22 -6.64
CA GLY A 208 12.81 1.81 -7.36
C GLY A 208 12.71 0.45 -8.04
N MET A 209 11.58 -0.23 -7.93
CA MET A 209 11.24 -1.43 -8.70
C MET A 209 11.08 -1.06 -10.17
N ARG A 210 11.23 -2.05 -11.06
CA ARG A 210 11.07 -1.93 -12.51
C ARG A 210 11.93 -0.86 -13.21
N MET A 211 12.87 -0.22 -12.52
CA MET A 211 13.83 0.74 -13.11
C MET A 211 14.69 0.14 -14.24
N LYS A 212 14.84 -1.19 -14.24
CA LYS A 212 15.58 -1.95 -15.27
C LYS A 212 14.66 -2.66 -16.27
N HIS A 213 13.35 -2.40 -16.24
CA HIS A 213 12.41 -3.02 -17.17
C HIS A 213 12.80 -2.67 -18.62
N PRO A 214 12.89 -3.64 -19.56
CA PRO A 214 13.42 -3.40 -20.90
C PRO A 214 12.72 -2.26 -21.66
N LYS A 215 11.38 -2.18 -21.57
CA LYS A 215 10.61 -1.08 -22.19
C LYS A 215 10.94 0.28 -21.54
N ILE A 216 11.08 0.33 -20.21
CA ILE A 216 11.45 1.56 -19.50
C ILE A 216 12.84 2.04 -19.89
N LEU A 217 13.82 1.14 -19.96
CA LEU A 217 15.17 1.48 -20.40
C LEU A 217 15.19 1.97 -21.86
N ALA A 218 14.42 1.33 -22.74
CA ALA A 218 14.29 1.74 -24.14
C ALA A 218 13.66 3.14 -24.28
N LEU A 219 12.58 3.42 -23.55
CA LEU A 219 11.91 4.72 -23.54
C LEU A 219 12.77 5.81 -22.91
N ALA A 220 13.41 5.54 -21.77
CA ALA A 220 14.33 6.47 -21.13
C ALA A 220 15.48 6.86 -22.08
N LYS A 221 16.05 5.87 -22.80
CA LYS A 221 17.05 6.13 -23.85
C LYS A 221 16.47 6.94 -25.01
N LYS A 222 15.26 6.63 -25.48
CA LYS A 222 14.57 7.35 -26.56
C LYS A 222 14.39 8.83 -26.23
N HIS A 223 14.04 9.13 -24.98
CA HIS A 223 13.78 10.49 -24.49
C HIS A 223 15.00 11.20 -23.89
N GLY A 224 16.16 10.52 -23.83
CA GLY A 224 17.40 11.09 -23.29
C GLY A 224 17.34 11.41 -21.80
N CYS A 225 16.55 10.67 -21.03
CA CYS A 225 16.33 10.87 -19.60
C CYS A 225 16.65 9.61 -18.78
N SER A 226 16.67 9.72 -17.46
CA SER A 226 16.76 8.55 -16.58
C SER A 226 15.39 7.88 -16.38
N PRO A 227 15.33 6.58 -16.03
CA PRO A 227 14.07 5.92 -15.70
C PRO A 227 13.24 6.65 -14.64
N ALA A 228 13.88 7.25 -13.63
CA ALA A 228 13.20 8.01 -12.60
C ALA A 228 12.56 9.30 -13.15
N GLN A 229 13.28 10.03 -14.01
CA GLN A 229 12.73 11.19 -14.72
C GLN A 229 11.55 10.80 -15.61
N LEU A 230 11.64 9.66 -16.29
CA LEU A 230 10.56 9.15 -17.14
C LEU A 230 9.29 8.89 -16.31
N PHE A 231 9.40 8.27 -15.13
CA PHE A 231 8.26 8.00 -14.24
C PHE A 231 7.63 9.30 -13.70
N VAL A 232 8.46 10.25 -13.26
CA VAL A 232 7.97 11.56 -12.81
C VAL A 232 7.26 12.29 -13.95
N ARG A 233 7.86 12.30 -15.15
CA ARG A 233 7.26 12.94 -16.33
C ARG A 233 5.95 12.27 -16.74
N TRP A 234 5.86 10.95 -16.63
CA TRP A 234 4.62 10.20 -16.86
C TRP A 234 3.51 10.66 -15.92
N SER A 235 3.77 10.78 -14.60
CA SER A 235 2.77 11.29 -13.65
C SER A 235 2.27 12.69 -14.04
N LEU A 236 3.20 13.56 -14.43
CA LEU A 236 2.91 14.95 -14.76
C LEU A 236 2.12 15.13 -16.07
N GLN A 237 2.35 14.28 -17.07
CA GLN A 237 1.59 14.29 -18.33
C GLN A 237 0.20 13.66 -18.21
N HIS A 238 -0.01 12.85 -17.17
CA HIS A 238 -1.31 12.40 -16.69
C HIS A 238 -2.01 13.41 -15.78
N GLU A 239 -1.51 14.65 -15.74
CA GLU A 239 -2.04 15.78 -14.94
C GLU A 239 -2.05 15.53 -13.42
N MET A 240 -1.30 14.54 -12.94
CA MET A 240 -1.20 14.23 -11.52
C MET A 240 -0.17 15.12 -10.82
N ILE A 241 -0.34 15.24 -9.52
CA ILE A 241 0.70 15.71 -8.60
C ILE A 241 1.56 14.50 -8.23
N THR A 242 2.87 14.66 -8.05
CA THR A 242 3.79 13.53 -7.85
C THR A 242 4.76 13.77 -6.69
N LEU A 243 5.03 12.70 -5.93
CA LEU A 243 5.82 12.73 -4.69
C LEU A 243 7.14 11.92 -4.79
N PRO A 244 8.08 12.24 -5.70
CA PRO A 244 9.33 11.50 -5.81
C PRO A 244 10.18 11.65 -4.54
N LYS A 245 10.36 10.56 -3.79
CA LYS A 245 11.15 10.55 -2.55
C LYS A 245 12.65 10.40 -2.85
N SER A 246 13.48 11.17 -2.16
CA SER A 246 14.92 10.96 -2.08
C SER A 246 15.51 11.58 -0.82
N VAL A 247 16.50 10.92 -0.21
CA VAL A 247 17.37 11.49 0.84
C VAL A 247 18.76 11.90 0.31
N ARG A 248 18.96 11.74 -1.01
CA ARG A 248 20.20 12.04 -1.72
C ARG A 248 20.05 13.34 -2.52
N LYS A 249 20.96 14.29 -2.29
CA LYS A 249 20.92 15.65 -2.87
C LYS A 249 20.94 15.64 -4.41
N ASP A 250 21.78 14.81 -5.01
CA ASP A 250 21.88 14.60 -6.46
C ASP A 250 20.55 14.15 -7.05
N ARG A 251 19.92 13.13 -6.45
CA ARG A 251 18.64 12.57 -6.93
C ARG A 251 17.45 13.51 -6.74
N LEU A 252 17.44 14.35 -5.70
CA LEU A 252 16.38 15.36 -5.51
C LEU A 252 16.27 16.28 -6.73
N VAL A 253 17.43 16.71 -7.25
CA VAL A 253 17.52 17.58 -8.43
C VAL A 253 17.25 16.78 -9.69
N GLU A 254 17.91 15.62 -9.85
CA GLU A 254 17.78 14.79 -11.04
C GLU A 254 16.32 14.37 -11.30
N ASN A 255 15.62 13.84 -10.29
CA ASN A 255 14.25 13.35 -10.41
C ASN A 255 13.26 14.43 -10.86
N ALA A 256 13.55 15.70 -10.57
CA ALA A 256 12.69 16.82 -10.92
C ALA A 256 13.12 17.57 -12.19
N SER A 257 14.25 17.19 -12.80
CA SER A 257 14.72 17.74 -14.08
C SER A 257 13.96 17.12 -15.25
N VAL A 258 12.66 17.40 -15.32
CA VAL A 258 11.71 16.81 -16.28
C VAL A 258 11.10 17.84 -17.24
N ALA A 259 11.55 19.09 -17.18
CA ALA A 259 11.03 20.17 -18.02
C ALA A 259 11.47 20.08 -19.49
N ASP A 260 12.62 19.46 -19.76
CA ASP A 260 13.34 19.58 -21.03
C ASP A 260 13.03 18.46 -22.05
N PHE A 261 12.13 17.54 -21.71
CA PHE A 261 11.64 16.50 -22.63
C PHE A 261 10.13 16.28 -22.46
N GLU A 262 9.50 15.62 -23.41
CA GLU A 262 8.08 15.26 -23.37
C GLU A 262 7.92 13.83 -23.89
N ILE A 263 7.18 13.00 -23.15
CA ILE A 263 6.82 11.65 -23.56
C ILE A 263 5.75 11.79 -24.65
N SER A 264 5.98 11.17 -25.82
CA SER A 264 5.01 11.19 -26.90
C SER A 264 3.71 10.50 -26.48
N LYS A 265 2.59 10.80 -27.14
CA LYS A 265 1.30 10.15 -26.81
C LYS A 265 1.39 8.63 -26.96
N GLU A 266 2.07 8.17 -28.00
CA GLU A 266 2.27 6.76 -28.28
C GLU A 266 3.12 6.10 -27.17
N ASP A 267 4.14 6.79 -26.67
CA ASP A 267 4.97 6.26 -25.58
C ASP A 267 4.28 6.33 -24.22
N LEU A 268 3.40 7.32 -23.99
CA LEU A 268 2.56 7.37 -22.78
C LEU A 268 1.64 6.15 -22.73
N VAL A 269 0.95 5.86 -23.84
CA VAL A 269 0.12 4.63 -23.95
C VAL A 269 0.98 3.40 -23.72
N ALA A 270 2.16 3.31 -24.33
CA ALA A 270 3.06 2.19 -24.13
C ALA A 270 3.58 2.05 -22.67
N MET A 271 3.57 3.14 -21.89
CA MET A 271 3.85 3.12 -20.45
C MET A 271 2.62 2.76 -19.63
N ASP A 272 1.43 3.18 -20.04
CA ASP A 272 0.17 2.80 -19.41
C ASP A 272 -0.08 1.29 -19.56
N ASP A 273 0.29 0.72 -20.71
CA ASP A 273 0.26 -0.73 -20.99
C ASP A 273 1.28 -1.55 -20.17
N LEU A 274 2.08 -0.91 -19.32
CA LEU A 274 2.97 -1.60 -18.37
C LEU A 274 2.26 -1.94 -17.06
N ASP A 275 1.03 -1.48 -16.88
CA ASP A 275 0.28 -1.77 -15.66
C ASP A 275 0.25 -3.27 -15.40
N GLU A 276 0.56 -3.68 -14.18
CA GLU A 276 0.49 -5.06 -13.71
C GLU A 276 -0.16 -5.10 -12.32
N ASN A 277 -0.86 -4.03 -11.94
CA ASN A 277 -1.38 -3.75 -10.61
C ASN A 277 -0.33 -3.91 -9.50
N LEU A 278 0.91 -3.53 -9.77
CA LEU A 278 2.00 -3.64 -8.80
C LEU A 278 1.72 -2.74 -7.59
N VAL A 279 1.20 -3.33 -6.51
CA VAL A 279 1.09 -2.68 -5.20
C VAL A 279 2.42 -2.83 -4.48
N THR A 280 3.08 -1.72 -4.18
CA THR A 280 4.39 -1.72 -3.51
C THR A 280 4.28 -1.60 -1.98
N ASP A 281 3.07 -1.66 -1.41
CA ASP A 281 2.83 -1.37 0.01
C ASP A 281 1.67 -2.10 0.73
N CYS A 282 1.42 -3.40 0.50
CA CYS A 282 0.43 -4.16 1.31
C CYS A 282 0.98 -4.67 2.65
N ILE A 283 2.30 -4.84 2.76
CA ILE A 283 2.97 -5.36 3.96
C ILE A 283 2.72 -4.46 5.20
N PRO A 284 2.84 -3.12 5.14
CA PRO A 284 2.53 -2.30 6.30
C PRO A 284 1.07 -2.37 6.75
N HIS A 285 0.15 -2.68 5.83
CA HIS A 285 -1.25 -2.87 6.15
C HIS A 285 -1.47 -4.18 6.91
N GLY A 286 -0.80 -5.26 6.48
CA GLY A 286 -0.73 -6.50 7.25
C GLY A 286 -0.12 -6.31 8.63
N ILE A 287 1.02 -5.61 8.74
CA ILE A 287 1.66 -5.32 10.02
C ILE A 287 0.70 -4.55 10.94
N HIS A 288 0.05 -3.51 10.43
CA HIS A 288 -0.88 -2.70 11.22
C HIS A 288 -2.09 -3.50 11.74
N LEU A 289 -2.62 -4.43 10.93
CA LEU A 289 -3.67 -5.34 11.37
C LEU A 289 -3.17 -6.21 12.54
N LEU A 290 -1.99 -6.81 12.40
CA LEU A 290 -1.41 -7.65 13.45
C LEU A 290 -1.13 -6.86 14.74
N GLU A 291 -0.62 -5.64 14.62
CA GLU A 291 -0.44 -4.73 15.76
C GLU A 291 -1.76 -4.41 16.47
N SER A 292 -2.82 -4.14 15.71
CA SER A 292 -4.14 -3.83 16.26
C SER A 292 -4.76 -5.03 16.98
N ILE A 293 -4.62 -6.24 16.41
CA ILE A 293 -5.06 -7.49 17.06
C ILE A 293 -4.25 -7.74 18.34
N ALA A 294 -2.93 -7.59 18.27
CA ALA A 294 -2.04 -7.80 19.40
C ALA A 294 -2.36 -6.83 20.55
N GLU A 295 -2.59 -5.55 20.27
CA GLU A 295 -3.02 -4.56 21.27
C GLU A 295 -4.33 -4.98 21.94
N GLY A 296 -5.34 -5.38 21.16
CA GLY A 296 -6.63 -5.83 21.68
C GLY A 296 -6.56 -7.10 22.53
N LYS A 297 -5.54 -7.94 22.32
CA LYS A 297 -5.30 -9.19 23.06
C LYS A 297 -4.26 -9.06 24.17
N GLY A 298 -3.57 -7.92 24.29
CA GLY A 298 -2.46 -7.74 25.21
C GLY A 298 -1.21 -8.55 24.84
N TRP A 299 -1.04 -8.87 23.55
CA TRP A 299 0.15 -9.55 23.03
C TRP A 299 1.26 -8.55 22.68
N THR A 300 2.50 -9.02 22.74
CA THR A 300 3.66 -8.30 22.21
C THR A 300 3.89 -8.72 20.76
N VAL A 301 4.10 -7.74 19.88
CA VAL A 301 4.38 -7.97 18.46
C VAL A 301 5.68 -7.28 18.06
N GLY A 302 6.44 -7.94 17.20
CA GLY A 302 7.59 -7.36 16.49
C GLY A 302 7.45 -7.65 14.99
N ALA A 303 7.87 -6.70 14.17
CA ALA A 303 7.86 -6.84 12.71
C ALA A 303 9.25 -6.51 12.15
N THR A 304 9.71 -7.30 11.18
CA THR A 304 11.00 -7.11 10.52
C THR A 304 10.95 -7.74 9.12
N GLU A 305 11.71 -7.15 8.20
CA GLU A 305 11.99 -7.72 6.86
C GLU A 305 13.41 -8.34 6.81
N ASP A 306 14.15 -8.30 7.92
CA ASP A 306 15.52 -8.82 8.02
C ASP A 306 15.49 -10.33 8.32
N SER A 307 15.87 -11.16 7.34
CA SER A 307 15.92 -12.62 7.50
C SER A 307 16.96 -13.07 8.53
N SER A 308 17.95 -12.23 8.89
CA SER A 308 18.99 -12.62 9.83
C SER A 308 18.48 -12.88 11.26
N VAL A 309 17.21 -12.58 11.54
CA VAL A 309 16.54 -12.93 12.79
C VAL A 309 16.23 -14.43 12.91
N PHE A 310 16.32 -15.21 11.83
CA PHE A 310 16.11 -16.66 11.87
C PHE A 310 17.35 -17.36 12.47
N THR A 311 17.55 -17.16 13.76
CA THR A 311 18.53 -17.87 14.60
C THR A 311 17.84 -18.42 15.84
N ASN A 312 18.33 -19.53 16.40
CA ASN A 312 17.72 -20.12 17.60
C ASN A 312 17.65 -19.13 18.78
N GLY A 313 18.63 -18.21 18.89
CA GLY A 313 18.63 -17.18 19.92
C GLY A 313 17.50 -16.18 19.73
N SER A 314 17.39 -15.58 18.55
CA SER A 314 16.35 -14.59 18.25
C SER A 314 14.95 -15.19 18.25
N LEU A 315 14.77 -16.38 17.66
CA LEU A 315 13.46 -17.05 17.60
C LEU A 315 12.94 -17.47 18.98
N SER A 316 13.82 -17.66 19.98
CA SER A 316 13.41 -18.00 21.35
C SER A 316 12.62 -16.90 22.07
N GLU A 317 12.63 -15.68 21.54
CA GLU A 317 11.85 -14.55 22.07
C GLU A 317 10.38 -14.57 21.58
N TYR A 318 10.05 -15.43 20.62
CA TYR A 318 8.74 -15.49 19.99
C TYR A 318 8.05 -16.82 20.29
N THR A 319 6.71 -16.81 20.26
CA THR A 319 5.89 -18.02 20.36
C THR A 319 5.17 -18.35 19.06
N THR A 320 4.97 -17.33 18.22
CA THR A 320 4.22 -17.40 16.97
C THR A 320 4.94 -16.56 15.93
N LEU A 321 5.11 -17.09 14.73
CA LEU A 321 5.63 -16.36 13.59
C LEU A 321 4.51 -16.15 12.57
N VAL A 322 4.37 -14.91 12.11
CA VAL A 322 3.43 -14.55 11.05
C VAL A 322 4.22 -14.17 9.81
N PHE A 323 3.99 -14.87 8.72
CA PHE A 323 4.64 -14.60 7.45
C PHE A 323 3.69 -13.78 6.59
N LEU A 324 4.01 -12.49 6.48
CA LEU A 324 3.37 -11.55 5.58
C LEU A 324 4.15 -11.54 4.26
N SER A 325 3.57 -12.12 3.23
CA SER A 325 4.01 -11.96 1.84
C SER A 325 5.49 -12.31 1.56
N THR A 326 5.90 -13.54 1.86
CA THR A 326 7.28 -14.04 1.64
C THR A 326 7.45 -14.71 0.27
N THR A 327 7.63 -13.93 -0.80
CA THR A 327 7.84 -14.48 -2.16
C THR A 327 9.29 -14.95 -2.41
N GLY A 328 9.44 -16.10 -3.06
CA GLY A 328 10.72 -16.62 -3.56
C GLY A 328 11.54 -17.39 -2.53
N ASN A 329 12.87 -17.40 -2.71
CA ASN A 329 13.80 -18.04 -1.79
C ASN A 329 14.30 -17.00 -0.77
N PHE A 330 13.77 -17.06 0.45
CA PHE A 330 14.01 -16.03 1.48
C PHE A 330 14.78 -16.55 2.71
N LEU A 331 15.10 -17.85 2.76
CA LEU A 331 15.92 -18.46 3.82
C LEU A 331 17.14 -19.14 3.21
N ASN A 332 18.30 -18.91 3.82
CA ASN A 332 19.46 -19.78 3.62
C ASN A 332 19.35 -21.05 4.48
N SER A 333 20.27 -22.00 4.29
CA SER A 333 20.21 -23.30 4.98
C SER A 333 20.24 -23.21 6.52
N SER A 334 20.98 -22.24 7.09
CA SER A 334 21.01 -22.07 8.55
C SER A 334 19.74 -21.43 9.11
N GLU A 335 19.21 -20.43 8.40
CA GLU A 335 17.95 -19.76 8.76
C GLU A 335 16.77 -20.74 8.67
N SER A 336 16.75 -21.56 7.61
CA SER A 336 15.77 -22.63 7.43
C SER A 336 15.82 -23.67 8.54
N ALA A 337 17.01 -24.09 8.98
CA ALA A 337 17.15 -25.06 10.07
C ALA A 337 16.65 -24.49 11.40
N ALA A 338 16.95 -23.22 11.68
CA ALA A 338 16.47 -22.55 12.90
C ALA A 338 14.94 -22.42 12.93
N LEU A 339 14.32 -22.10 11.79
CA LEU A 339 12.86 -22.04 11.68
C LEU A 339 12.21 -23.41 11.89
N GLU A 340 12.74 -24.47 11.28
CA GLU A 340 12.22 -25.82 11.48
C GLU A 340 12.34 -26.25 12.95
N GLU A 341 13.49 -26.01 13.58
CA GLU A 341 13.71 -26.30 14.99
C GLU A 341 12.74 -25.53 15.91
N PHE A 342 12.46 -24.26 15.61
CA PHE A 342 11.46 -23.47 16.32
C PHE A 342 10.07 -24.13 16.29
N LEU A 343 9.64 -24.60 15.12
CA LEU A 343 8.35 -25.27 14.93
C LEU A 343 8.31 -26.62 15.67
N LEU A 344 9.38 -27.42 15.56
CA LEU A 344 9.50 -28.71 16.26
C LEU A 344 9.53 -28.56 17.79
N ASN A 345 9.91 -27.38 18.29
CA ASN A 345 9.88 -27.04 19.71
C ASN A 345 8.54 -26.41 20.18
N GLY A 346 7.50 -26.44 19.34
CA GLY A 346 6.16 -25.97 19.69
C GLY A 346 5.88 -24.51 19.35
N GLY A 347 6.81 -23.82 18.68
CA GLY A 347 6.52 -22.55 18.04
C GLY A 347 5.44 -22.70 16.97
N THR A 348 4.61 -21.68 16.76
CA THR A 348 3.45 -21.76 15.84
C THR A 348 3.60 -20.81 14.67
N TRP A 349 2.82 -21.05 13.61
CA TRP A 349 2.99 -20.35 12.34
C TRP A 349 1.68 -19.97 11.68
N LEU A 350 1.64 -18.75 11.14
CA LEU A 350 0.54 -18.24 10.33
C LEU A 350 1.09 -17.65 9.04
N GLY A 351 0.63 -18.18 7.89
CA GLY A 351 0.97 -17.65 6.57
C GLY A 351 -0.20 -16.89 5.93
N ILE A 352 0.11 -15.75 5.31
CA ILE A 352 -0.85 -14.93 4.57
C ILE A 352 -0.37 -14.76 3.13
N HIS A 353 -1.26 -15.04 2.19
CA HIS A 353 -1.14 -14.79 0.76
C HIS A 353 0.18 -15.32 0.16
N ALA A 354 1.15 -14.44 -0.09
CA ALA A 354 2.46 -14.76 -0.64
C ALA A 354 3.36 -15.60 0.30
N ALA A 355 2.93 -15.91 1.52
CA ALA A 355 3.52 -17.00 2.30
C ALA A 355 3.48 -18.37 1.58
N GLY A 356 2.56 -18.54 0.62
CA GLY A 356 2.51 -19.71 -0.28
C GLY A 356 3.38 -19.58 -1.53
N ASP A 357 3.88 -18.38 -1.84
CA ASP A 357 4.65 -18.07 -3.05
C ASP A 357 6.17 -18.24 -2.86
N PHE A 358 6.55 -19.36 -2.26
CA PHE A 358 7.96 -19.66 -2.01
C PHE A 358 8.61 -20.41 -3.18
N GLY A 359 9.92 -20.19 -3.34
CA GLY A 359 10.68 -20.78 -4.45
C GLY A 359 11.01 -22.27 -4.24
N ASP A 360 11.37 -22.92 -5.35
CA ASP A 360 11.64 -24.38 -5.40
C ASP A 360 12.90 -24.81 -4.64
N GLU A 361 13.69 -23.87 -4.13
CA GLU A 361 14.89 -24.17 -3.32
C GLU A 361 14.57 -24.33 -1.83
N LEU A 362 13.36 -23.97 -1.39
CA LEU A 362 12.97 -24.23 0.00
C LEU A 362 12.84 -25.74 0.27
N PRO A 363 13.22 -26.20 1.47
CA PRO A 363 13.16 -27.62 1.79
C PRO A 363 11.74 -28.20 1.74
N ALA A 364 11.64 -29.50 1.48
CA ALA A 364 10.37 -30.23 1.44
C ALA A 364 9.54 -30.08 2.72
N TRP A 365 10.19 -29.90 3.87
CA TRP A 365 9.53 -29.67 5.15
C TRP A 365 8.72 -28.37 5.16
N TYR A 366 9.19 -27.31 4.48
CA TYR A 366 8.48 -26.04 4.38
C TYR A 366 7.24 -26.17 3.51
N ASN A 367 7.34 -26.95 2.42
CA ASN A 367 6.17 -27.29 1.62
C ASN A 367 5.13 -28.04 2.48
N LYS A 368 5.55 -28.97 3.35
CA LYS A 368 4.66 -29.65 4.31
C LYS A 368 4.08 -28.71 5.39
N LEU A 369 4.82 -27.67 5.80
CA LEU A 369 4.30 -26.66 6.72
C LEU A 369 3.15 -25.87 6.07
N VAL A 370 3.37 -25.37 4.84
CA VAL A 370 2.42 -24.50 4.16
C VAL A 370 1.28 -25.29 3.50
N GLY A 371 1.57 -26.45 2.90
CA GLY A 371 0.63 -27.35 2.20
C GLY A 371 0.35 -27.02 0.74
N GLY A 372 0.32 -25.73 0.38
CA GLY A 372 0.08 -25.27 -0.99
C GLY A 372 1.17 -24.32 -1.46
N GLN A 373 2.07 -24.80 -2.32
CA GLN A 373 3.02 -23.92 -3.02
C GLN A 373 2.33 -23.26 -4.20
N PHE A 374 2.50 -21.95 -4.35
CA PHE A 374 2.02 -21.17 -5.49
C PHE A 374 2.44 -21.81 -6.82
N ARG A 375 1.48 -21.88 -7.74
CA ARG A 375 1.70 -22.27 -9.13
C ARG A 375 1.41 -21.11 -10.07
N SER A 376 0.26 -20.46 -9.87
CA SER A 376 -0.22 -19.39 -10.73
C SER A 376 -1.33 -18.58 -10.07
N HIS A 377 -1.60 -17.41 -10.63
CA HIS A 377 -2.77 -16.58 -10.36
C HIS A 377 -3.30 -16.05 -11.72
N PRO A 378 -4.44 -15.35 -11.75
CA PRO A 378 -4.94 -14.74 -12.98
C PRO A 378 -3.95 -13.81 -13.70
N CYS A 379 -4.13 -13.64 -15.02
CA CYS A 379 -3.23 -12.83 -15.84
C CYS A 379 -3.05 -11.41 -15.25
N VAL A 380 -1.79 -10.99 -15.12
CA VAL A 380 -1.41 -9.73 -14.43
C VAL A 380 -1.95 -8.46 -15.08
N ASN A 381 -2.18 -8.47 -16.40
CA ASN A 381 -2.71 -7.33 -17.12
C ASN A 381 -3.27 -7.69 -18.50
N ASP A 382 -3.94 -6.70 -19.08
CA ASP A 382 -4.71 -6.85 -20.31
C ASP A 382 -3.84 -7.18 -21.55
N THR A 383 -2.53 -6.97 -21.49
CA THR A 383 -1.60 -7.34 -22.58
C THR A 383 -1.14 -8.80 -22.51
N VAL A 384 -1.32 -9.46 -21.36
CA VAL A 384 -1.02 -10.88 -21.14
C VAL A 384 -2.30 -11.73 -21.21
N CYS A 385 -3.45 -11.16 -20.88
CA CYS A 385 -4.74 -11.83 -20.99
C CYS A 385 -5.11 -12.09 -22.46
N SER A 386 -5.67 -13.26 -22.76
CA SER A 386 -6.27 -13.55 -24.07
C SER A 386 -7.55 -12.73 -24.28
N ASP A 387 -7.95 -12.53 -25.53
CA ASP A 387 -9.20 -11.82 -25.87
C ASP A 387 -10.43 -12.45 -25.17
N GLU A 388 -10.42 -13.77 -24.96
CA GLU A 388 -11.46 -14.49 -24.24
C GLU A 388 -11.49 -14.11 -22.75
N GLN A 389 -10.33 -14.01 -22.10
CA GLN A 389 -10.18 -13.51 -20.73
C GLN A 389 -10.65 -12.06 -20.62
N LEU A 390 -10.18 -11.17 -21.51
CA LEU A 390 -10.56 -9.76 -21.53
C LEU A 390 -12.07 -9.54 -21.71
N SER A 391 -12.72 -10.37 -22.53
CA SER A 391 -14.16 -10.26 -22.77
C SER A 391 -15.03 -10.68 -21.57
N ARG A 392 -14.46 -11.52 -20.69
CA ARG A 392 -15.17 -12.12 -19.57
C ARG A 392 -14.96 -11.34 -18.27
N TYR A 393 -13.88 -10.56 -18.16
CA TYR A 393 -13.49 -9.91 -16.91
C TYR A 393 -13.42 -8.38 -17.03
N PRO A 394 -13.85 -7.59 -16.02
CA PRO A 394 -13.65 -6.14 -16.01
C PRO A 394 -12.15 -5.78 -16.01
N PRO A 395 -11.73 -4.60 -16.51
CA PRO A 395 -10.32 -4.18 -16.47
C PRO A 395 -9.81 -4.20 -15.02
N GLY A 396 -8.69 -4.88 -14.76
CA GLY A 396 -8.22 -5.13 -13.39
C GLY A 396 -7.13 -6.20 -13.18
N GLY A 397 -6.54 -6.78 -14.24
CA GLY A 397 -5.38 -7.68 -14.13
C GLY A 397 -5.56 -8.91 -13.21
N ASN A 398 -4.59 -9.18 -12.34
CA ASN A 398 -4.55 -10.32 -11.40
C ASN A 398 -5.56 -10.23 -10.23
N ILE A 399 -6.13 -9.05 -9.96
CA ILE A 399 -7.09 -8.83 -8.87
C ILE A 399 -8.51 -9.04 -9.38
N ARG A 400 -9.21 -10.04 -8.85
CA ARG A 400 -10.53 -10.46 -9.36
C ARG A 400 -11.54 -10.65 -8.22
N PRO A 401 -12.82 -10.32 -8.41
CA PRO A 401 -13.86 -10.82 -7.51
C PRO A 401 -13.90 -12.36 -7.60
N ASP A 402 -14.25 -13.06 -6.54
CA ASP A 402 -14.70 -14.46 -6.56
C ASP A 402 -15.47 -14.78 -5.27
N ILE A 403 -16.14 -15.91 -5.23
CA ILE A 403 -16.94 -16.35 -4.09
C ILE A 403 -16.10 -17.27 -3.22
N VAL A 404 -15.90 -16.84 -1.98
CA VAL A 404 -15.31 -17.67 -0.92
C VAL A 404 -16.43 -18.36 -0.16
N THR A 405 -16.37 -19.70 -0.08
CA THR A 405 -17.33 -20.56 0.60
C THR A 405 -16.68 -21.21 1.82
N ILE A 406 -17.28 -21.06 3.00
CA ILE A 406 -16.81 -21.63 4.26
C ILE A 406 -17.15 -23.12 4.32
N GLN A 407 -16.14 -23.95 4.58
CA GLN A 407 -16.26 -25.42 4.70
C GLN A 407 -16.36 -25.89 6.16
N ASP A 408 -15.72 -25.18 7.08
CA ASP A 408 -15.80 -25.41 8.52
C ASP A 408 -16.18 -24.09 9.18
N ALA A 409 -17.39 -24.00 9.75
CA ALA A 409 -17.88 -22.79 10.41
C ALA A 409 -17.61 -22.79 11.93
N ASP A 410 -17.06 -23.89 12.48
CA ASP A 410 -16.77 -24.02 13.91
C ASP A 410 -15.33 -23.56 14.23
N HIS A 411 -14.44 -23.56 13.24
CA HIS A 411 -13.08 -23.07 13.40
C HIS A 411 -13.03 -21.56 13.71
N PRO A 412 -12.20 -21.06 14.65
CA PRO A 412 -12.21 -19.65 15.05
C PRO A 412 -12.02 -18.65 13.90
N SER A 413 -11.20 -18.98 12.89
CA SER A 413 -10.98 -18.11 11.72
C SER A 413 -12.17 -18.00 10.76
N THR A 414 -13.19 -18.83 10.90
CA THR A 414 -14.35 -18.86 10.00
C THR A 414 -15.67 -18.77 10.77
N ALA A 415 -15.61 -18.90 12.10
CA ALA A 415 -16.72 -18.72 13.00
C ALA A 415 -17.36 -17.33 12.86
N GLY A 416 -18.67 -17.34 12.57
CA GLY A 416 -19.45 -16.11 12.41
C GLY A 416 -19.18 -15.33 11.12
N LEU A 417 -18.40 -15.88 10.18
CA LEU A 417 -18.35 -15.39 8.80
C LEU A 417 -19.57 -15.85 8.01
N PRO A 418 -20.01 -15.12 6.98
CA PRO A 418 -21.03 -15.60 6.05
C PRO A 418 -20.60 -16.92 5.41
N THR A 419 -21.55 -17.84 5.20
CA THR A 419 -21.29 -19.14 4.54
C THR A 419 -20.67 -18.96 3.15
N SER A 420 -21.08 -17.91 2.43
CA SER A 420 -20.53 -17.54 1.13
C SER A 420 -20.41 -16.02 1.05
N GLN A 421 -19.29 -15.50 0.56
CA GLN A 421 -19.07 -14.06 0.41
C GLN A 421 -18.31 -13.78 -0.90
N ASN A 422 -18.79 -12.82 -1.68
CA ASN A 422 -18.04 -12.28 -2.80
C ASN A 422 -16.94 -11.36 -2.27
N ARG A 423 -15.69 -11.65 -2.60
CA ARG A 423 -14.48 -10.92 -2.22
C ARG A 423 -13.68 -10.60 -3.45
N THR A 424 -12.88 -9.54 -3.41
CA THR A 424 -11.95 -9.17 -4.49
C THR A 424 -10.53 -9.24 -3.95
N ASP A 425 -9.70 -10.10 -4.53
CA ASP A 425 -8.31 -10.33 -4.11
C ASP A 425 -7.47 -10.89 -5.28
N GLU A 426 -6.18 -11.18 -5.05
CA GLU A 426 -5.40 -12.03 -5.95
C GLU A 426 -5.54 -13.50 -5.54
N TRP A 427 -6.08 -14.31 -6.44
CA TRP A 427 -6.39 -15.71 -6.16
C TRP A 427 -5.31 -16.65 -6.68
N TYR A 428 -4.77 -17.48 -5.78
CA TYR A 428 -3.71 -18.44 -6.10
C TYR A 428 -4.27 -19.81 -6.44
N ALA A 429 -3.72 -20.41 -7.49
CA ALA A 429 -3.72 -21.84 -7.71
C ALA A 429 -2.41 -22.44 -7.19
N TYR A 430 -2.48 -23.67 -6.68
CA TYR A 430 -1.38 -24.32 -5.98
C TYR A 430 -0.87 -25.54 -6.75
N LYS A 431 0.40 -25.89 -6.55
CA LYS A 431 1.00 -27.11 -7.14
C LYS A 431 0.44 -28.40 -6.54
N SER A 432 -0.14 -28.32 -5.35
CA SER A 432 -0.77 -29.42 -4.61
C SER A 432 -2.15 -28.99 -4.12
N ASN A 433 -3.12 -29.91 -4.17
CA ASN A 433 -4.44 -29.68 -3.59
C ASN A 433 -4.52 -30.27 -2.18
N VAL A 434 -4.45 -29.40 -1.17
CA VAL A 434 -4.56 -29.80 0.25
C VAL A 434 -5.90 -30.42 0.60
N ALA A 435 -6.96 -30.19 -0.19
CA ALA A 435 -8.26 -30.83 0.04
C ALA A 435 -8.23 -32.35 -0.13
N HIS A 436 -7.22 -32.88 -0.81
CA HIS A 436 -7.04 -34.33 -1.04
C HIS A 436 -6.01 -34.96 -0.10
N ASP A 437 -5.44 -34.18 0.83
CA ASP A 437 -4.45 -34.63 1.79
C ASP A 437 -5.01 -34.56 3.22
N VAL A 438 -5.08 -35.71 3.88
CA VAL A 438 -5.62 -35.88 5.24
C VAL A 438 -4.85 -35.12 6.32
N HIS A 439 -3.67 -34.61 6.02
CA HIS A 439 -2.88 -33.80 6.97
C HIS A 439 -3.43 -32.38 7.15
N TYR A 440 -4.24 -31.90 6.22
CA TYR A 440 -4.80 -30.54 6.25
C TYR A 440 -6.31 -30.58 6.42
N THR A 441 -6.83 -29.61 7.16
CA THR A 441 -8.26 -29.35 7.24
C THR A 441 -8.56 -28.08 6.46
N VAL A 442 -9.34 -28.20 5.40
CA VAL A 442 -9.78 -27.04 4.59
C VAL A 442 -10.88 -26.29 5.33
N LEU A 443 -10.69 -24.97 5.44
CA LEU A 443 -11.59 -24.07 6.15
C LEU A 443 -12.48 -23.27 5.20
N ALA A 444 -11.94 -22.90 4.04
CA ALA A 444 -12.65 -22.16 3.01
C ALA A 444 -12.15 -22.54 1.62
N THR A 445 -13.04 -22.45 0.64
CA THR A 445 -12.76 -22.74 -0.77
C THR A 445 -13.18 -21.58 -1.67
N LEU A 446 -12.65 -21.55 -2.89
CA LEU A 446 -13.12 -20.67 -3.97
C LEU A 446 -14.06 -21.44 -4.91
N GLU A 447 -15.07 -20.75 -5.44
CA GLU A 447 -15.96 -21.30 -6.49
C GLU A 447 -15.29 -21.36 -7.88
N GLU A 448 -14.09 -20.78 -8.00
CA GLU A 448 -13.36 -20.63 -9.27
C GLU A 448 -14.16 -19.91 -10.36
N THR A 449 -14.98 -18.93 -9.99
CA THR A 449 -15.76 -18.17 -10.98
C THR A 449 -14.83 -17.40 -11.94
N TYR A 450 -13.64 -17.00 -11.45
CA TYR A 450 -12.70 -16.12 -12.16
C TYR A 450 -11.25 -16.62 -12.20
N ILE A 451 -10.99 -17.85 -11.74
CA ILE A 451 -9.69 -18.54 -11.83
C ILE A 451 -9.81 -19.88 -12.58
N ASP A 452 -10.62 -19.87 -13.63
CA ASP A 452 -11.02 -21.06 -14.38
C ASP A 452 -10.00 -21.48 -15.46
N GLU A 453 -10.38 -22.49 -16.27
CA GLU A 453 -9.57 -23.10 -17.35
C GLU A 453 -8.98 -22.11 -18.37
N ILE A 454 -9.44 -20.87 -18.37
CA ILE A 454 -8.97 -19.81 -19.27
C ILE A 454 -7.70 -19.14 -18.70
N THR A 455 -7.30 -19.43 -17.46
CA THR A 455 -6.47 -18.52 -16.64
C THR A 455 -5.46 -19.24 -15.71
N PRO A 456 -4.52 -20.13 -16.16
CA PRO A 456 -3.51 -19.91 -17.22
C PRO A 456 -3.09 -21.19 -18.02
N ALA A 457 -2.01 -21.12 -18.80
CA ALA A 457 -1.54 -22.09 -19.82
C ALA A 457 -1.29 -23.56 -19.41
N GLU A 458 -1.51 -23.96 -18.15
CA GLU A 458 -1.56 -25.37 -17.75
C GLU A 458 -2.76 -25.61 -16.83
N PRO A 459 -3.65 -26.56 -17.19
CA PRO A 459 -4.92 -26.76 -16.51
C PRO A 459 -4.70 -27.38 -15.14
N GLU A 460 -5.55 -27.03 -14.18
CA GLU A 460 -6.29 -27.99 -13.37
C GLU A 460 -7.22 -27.20 -12.44
N HIS A 461 -8.51 -27.19 -12.80
CA HIS A 461 -9.59 -26.93 -11.85
C HIS A 461 -9.29 -27.67 -10.54
N MET A 462 -9.22 -26.95 -9.43
CA MET A 462 -9.03 -27.53 -8.12
C MET A 462 -10.43 -27.87 -7.58
N ASP A 463 -10.73 -29.16 -7.40
CA ASP A 463 -12.02 -29.61 -6.86
C ASP A 463 -11.86 -30.26 -5.47
N PRO A 464 -12.29 -29.61 -4.37
CA PRO A 464 -12.59 -28.16 -4.30
C PRO A 464 -11.30 -27.32 -4.35
N HIS A 465 -11.39 -26.02 -4.61
CA HIS A 465 -10.25 -25.09 -4.61
C HIS A 465 -9.99 -24.57 -3.20
N PRO A 466 -8.99 -25.07 -2.44
CA PRO A 466 -8.76 -24.61 -1.09
C PRO A 466 -8.17 -23.20 -1.10
N ILE A 467 -8.69 -22.30 -0.26
CA ILE A 467 -8.12 -20.94 -0.09
C ILE A 467 -7.71 -20.63 1.35
N SER A 468 -8.16 -21.43 2.31
CA SER A 468 -7.65 -21.39 3.68
C SER A 468 -7.73 -22.77 4.32
N TRP A 469 -6.71 -23.12 5.09
CA TRP A 469 -6.59 -24.40 5.77
C TRP A 469 -5.68 -24.30 6.98
N TYR A 470 -5.71 -25.33 7.81
CA TYR A 470 -4.77 -25.51 8.92
C TYR A 470 -4.24 -26.94 8.99
N SER A 471 -3.14 -27.13 9.73
CA SER A 471 -2.59 -28.43 10.06
C SER A 471 -1.86 -28.42 11.41
N LEU A 472 -1.53 -29.61 11.91
CA LEU A 472 -0.52 -29.80 12.96
C LEU A 472 0.77 -30.28 12.33
N TYR A 473 1.70 -29.36 12.07
CA TYR A 473 3.01 -29.68 11.50
C TYR A 473 3.78 -30.60 12.45
N GLU A 474 4.16 -31.78 11.93
CA GLU A 474 4.74 -32.90 12.68
C GLU A 474 3.94 -33.34 13.92
N GLY A 475 2.63 -33.04 13.95
CA GLY A 475 1.77 -33.30 15.11
C GLY A 475 2.06 -32.40 16.32
N ILE A 476 2.90 -31.37 16.15
CA ILE A 476 3.40 -30.52 17.24
C ILE A 476 2.93 -29.07 17.04
N SER A 477 3.31 -28.46 15.91
CA SER A 477 3.12 -27.02 15.68
C SER A 477 1.80 -26.73 14.99
N ARG A 478 1.03 -25.78 15.53
CA ARG A 478 -0.16 -25.26 14.84
C ARG A 478 0.28 -24.38 13.67
N ALA A 479 -0.14 -24.78 12.47
CA ALA A 479 0.11 -24.06 11.24
C ALA A 479 -1.21 -23.66 10.59
N PHE A 480 -1.37 -22.39 10.29
CA PHE A 480 -2.52 -21.84 9.58
C PHE A 480 -2.07 -21.15 8.30
N TYR A 481 -2.80 -21.34 7.20
CA TYR A 481 -2.57 -20.62 5.96
C TYR A 481 -3.87 -20.06 5.37
N THR A 482 -3.76 -18.89 4.76
CA THR A 482 -4.80 -18.33 3.90
C THR A 482 -4.17 -17.70 2.65
N GLY A 483 -4.72 -18.00 1.48
CA GLY A 483 -4.32 -17.41 0.20
C GLY A 483 -4.87 -16.00 -0.03
N MET A 484 -5.73 -15.51 0.85
CA MET A 484 -6.27 -14.14 0.84
C MET A 484 -5.26 -13.14 1.40
N GLY A 485 -5.39 -11.85 1.05
CA GLY A 485 -4.62 -10.76 1.63
C GLY A 485 -3.57 -10.13 0.72
N HIS A 486 -3.80 -10.07 -0.60
CA HIS A 486 -2.92 -9.35 -1.52
C HIS A 486 -3.09 -7.84 -1.40
N THR A 487 -4.35 -7.39 -1.37
CA THR A 487 -4.70 -5.99 -1.52
C THR A 487 -4.63 -5.22 -0.20
N ASN A 488 -4.42 -3.89 -0.28
CA ASN A 488 -4.51 -3.01 0.89
C ASN A 488 -5.91 -3.00 1.49
N GLU A 489 -6.92 -3.21 0.66
CA GLU A 489 -8.35 -3.24 0.98
C GLU A 489 -8.70 -4.48 1.81
N SER A 490 -8.10 -5.64 1.51
CA SER A 490 -8.34 -6.90 2.25
C SER A 490 -8.10 -6.68 3.75
N TYR A 491 -6.99 -6.03 4.13
CA TYR A 491 -6.65 -5.76 5.54
C TYR A 491 -7.59 -4.79 6.27
N ALA A 492 -8.50 -4.13 5.55
CA ALA A 492 -9.49 -3.21 6.09
C ALA A 492 -10.90 -3.82 6.21
N GLU A 493 -11.09 -4.98 5.60
CA GLU A 493 -12.40 -5.60 5.48
C GLU A 493 -12.73 -6.41 6.73
N GLU A 494 -13.93 -6.20 7.30
CA GLU A 494 -14.35 -6.88 8.53
C GLU A 494 -14.27 -8.41 8.41
N TYR A 495 -14.61 -8.97 7.25
CA TYR A 495 -14.48 -10.39 6.96
C TYR A 495 -13.04 -10.87 7.19
N PHE A 496 -12.07 -10.20 6.56
CA PHE A 496 -10.67 -10.63 6.59
C PHE A 496 -10.02 -10.35 7.95
N ILE A 497 -10.37 -9.23 8.60
CA ILE A 497 -9.95 -8.92 9.96
C ILE A 497 -10.37 -10.03 10.92
N ARG A 498 -11.65 -10.46 10.86
CA ARG A 498 -12.16 -11.58 11.68
C ARG A 498 -11.45 -12.89 11.33
N HIS A 499 -11.25 -13.15 10.04
CA HIS A 499 -10.57 -14.35 9.58
C HIS A 499 -9.15 -14.48 10.12
N ILE A 500 -8.34 -13.43 9.99
CA ILE A 500 -6.98 -13.40 10.51
C ILE A 500 -6.96 -13.42 12.05
N THR A 501 -7.88 -12.71 12.71
CA THR A 501 -7.98 -12.73 14.18
C THR A 501 -8.24 -14.14 14.70
N GLY A 502 -9.21 -14.85 14.14
CA GLY A 502 -9.50 -16.23 14.55
C GLY A 502 -8.39 -17.21 14.18
N GLY A 503 -7.70 -17.00 13.05
CA GLY A 503 -6.50 -17.77 12.69
C GLY A 503 -5.40 -17.62 13.75
N LEU A 504 -5.14 -16.38 14.20
CA LEU A 504 -4.20 -16.07 15.26
C LEU A 504 -4.61 -16.67 16.62
N GLU A 505 -5.88 -16.56 16.99
CA GLU A 505 -6.42 -17.18 18.22
C GLU A 505 -6.20 -18.69 18.21
N TRP A 506 -6.46 -19.35 17.07
CA TRP A 506 -6.26 -20.79 16.94
C TRP A 506 -4.78 -21.19 17.05
N VAL A 507 -3.87 -20.54 16.30
CA VAL A 507 -2.44 -20.90 16.36
C VAL A 507 -1.86 -20.62 17.75
N THR A 508 -2.22 -19.50 18.38
CA THR A 508 -1.75 -19.14 19.73
C THR A 508 -2.41 -19.96 20.85
N GLY A 509 -3.60 -20.52 20.61
CA GLY A 509 -4.40 -21.24 21.61
C GLY A 509 -5.09 -20.33 22.63
N ALA A 510 -5.41 -19.10 22.22
CA ALA A 510 -5.98 -18.06 23.07
C ALA A 510 -7.50 -18.07 23.17
#